data_AF-A0A356R7K5-F1
#
_entry.id   AF-A0A356R7K5-F1
#
_cell.length_a   1.000
_cell.length_b   1.000
_cell.length_c   1.000
_cell.angle_alpha   90.00
_cell.angle_beta   90.00
_cell.angle_gamma   90.00
#
_symmetry.space_group_name_H-M   'P 1'
#
loop_
_entity.id
_entity.type
_entity.pdbx_description
1 polymer ?
#
loop_
_entity_poly.entity_id
_entity_poly.type
_entity_poly.pdbx_seq_one_letter_code
_entity_poly.pdbx_strand_id
1 'polypeptide(L)'
;MIYPIKVKGTIPLILTAFLVLGLSSQASAVPMLDPCGPPAAPAGTCTVTGPHNGNDSEAALLTILGVPVTEIFKSDPPGSDGNGVTVTVDGDMLSGTWASPGKAIDYVVAKAGPNFLIQNYVDASNGPAFNGLWSTFGLTVGQQNNQPDISHVTFYNQTAPVPIPGAILLFGSGLIGLIGIARRKGFIQTN
;
A
#
# COMPACT_ATOMS: atom_id res chain seq x y z
N MET A 1 -20.33 81.31 26.81
CA MET A 1 -19.06 80.92 26.16
C MET A 1 -18.96 79.40 26.29
N ILE A 2 -19.28 78.65 25.23
CA ILE A 2 -19.40 77.18 25.24
C ILE A 2 -18.32 76.63 24.31
N TYR A 3 -17.44 75.76 24.81
CA TYR A 3 -16.41 75.09 24.01
C TYR A 3 -16.87 73.68 23.62
N PRO A 4 -16.70 73.25 22.35
CA PRO A 4 -16.97 71.87 21.96
C PRO A 4 -15.76 70.96 22.27
N ILE A 5 -16.03 69.85 22.96
CA ILE A 5 -15.09 68.75 23.19
C ILE A 5 -15.01 67.89 21.92
N LYS A 6 -13.81 67.78 21.33
CA LYS A 6 -13.51 66.83 20.24
C LYS A 6 -13.03 65.51 20.86
N VAL A 7 -13.86 64.46 20.78
CA VAL A 7 -13.45 63.09 21.13
C VAL A 7 -12.84 62.42 19.91
N LYS A 8 -11.52 62.20 19.93
CA LYS A 8 -10.81 61.35 18.95
C LYS A 8 -10.98 59.88 19.39
N GLY A 9 -11.84 59.14 18.70
CA GLY A 9 -12.02 57.70 18.93
C GLY A 9 -11.03 56.89 18.09
N THR A 10 -10.08 56.25 18.75
CA THR A 10 -9.19 55.23 18.15
C THR A 10 -9.92 53.90 18.17
N ILE A 11 -10.24 53.34 17.00
CA ILE A 11 -10.87 52.03 16.86
C ILE A 11 -9.78 50.95 17.02
N PRO A 12 -9.85 50.06 18.02
CA PRO A 12 -8.90 48.96 18.13
C PRO A 12 -9.21 47.91 17.05
N LEU A 13 -8.26 47.70 16.15
CA LEU A 13 -8.27 46.65 15.15
C LEU A 13 -8.04 45.31 15.88
N ILE A 14 -9.12 44.59 16.19
CA ILE A 14 -9.05 43.25 16.78
C ILE A 14 -8.62 42.28 15.68
N LEU A 15 -7.33 42.00 15.64
CA LEU A 15 -6.71 41.01 14.74
C LEU A 15 -6.96 39.61 15.34
N THR A 16 -8.07 38.99 14.97
CA THR A 16 -8.40 37.62 15.38
C THR A 16 -7.47 36.64 14.65
N ALA A 17 -6.40 36.23 15.31
CA ALA A 17 -5.53 35.16 14.84
C ALA A 17 -6.29 33.82 14.91
N PHE A 18 -6.76 33.33 13.76
CA PHE A 18 -7.27 31.96 13.63
C PHE A 18 -6.08 31.00 13.67
N LEU A 19 -5.79 30.47 14.86
CA LEU A 19 -4.86 29.36 15.05
C LEU A 19 -5.52 28.08 14.53
N VAL A 20 -5.25 27.73 13.26
CA VAL A 20 -5.66 26.45 12.68
C VAL A 20 -4.74 25.37 13.24
N LEU A 21 -5.17 24.74 14.34
CA LEU A 21 -4.56 23.51 14.83
C LEU A 21 -4.84 22.42 13.80
N GLY A 22 -3.82 22.09 13.01
CA GLY A 22 -3.85 20.96 12.09
C GLY A 22 -4.03 19.67 12.87
N LEU A 23 -5.27 19.19 12.93
CA LEU A 23 -5.58 17.82 13.33
C LEU A 23 -4.99 16.91 12.25
N SER A 24 -3.75 16.46 12.45
CA SER A 24 -3.22 15.32 11.72
C SER A 24 -4.08 14.13 12.12
N SER A 25 -5.04 13.76 11.26
CA SER A 25 -5.77 12.51 11.39
C SER A 25 -4.75 11.39 11.39
N GLN A 26 -4.54 10.75 12.54
CA GLN A 26 -3.76 9.53 12.60
C GLN A 26 -4.50 8.52 11.73
N ALA A 27 -3.85 8.03 10.68
CA ALA A 27 -4.37 6.95 9.87
C ALA A 27 -4.51 5.74 10.81
N SER A 28 -5.75 5.43 11.18
CA SER A 28 -6.04 4.19 11.90
C SER A 28 -5.77 3.06 10.93
N ALA A 29 -4.74 2.27 11.20
CA ALA A 29 -4.55 1.00 10.51
C ALA A 29 -5.80 0.16 10.77
N VAL A 30 -6.64 0.01 9.75
CA VAL A 30 -7.71 -0.98 9.78
C VAL A 30 -6.97 -2.32 9.81
N PRO A 31 -7.17 -3.18 10.84
CA PRO A 31 -6.60 -4.51 10.80
C PRO A 31 -7.11 -5.17 9.52
N MET A 32 -6.21 -5.48 8.60
CA MET A 32 -6.55 -6.36 7.50
C MET A 32 -7.08 -7.64 8.16
N LEU A 33 -8.36 -7.94 7.94
CA LEU A 33 -8.90 -9.25 8.24
C LEU A 33 -7.97 -10.24 7.56
N ASP A 34 -7.31 -11.08 8.34
CA ASP A 34 -6.48 -12.16 7.84
C ASP A 34 -7.32 -12.94 6.81
N PRO A 35 -7.06 -12.75 5.50
CA PRO A 35 -7.88 -13.37 4.47
C PRO A 35 -7.64 -14.89 4.44
N CYS A 36 -6.68 -15.40 5.22
CA CYS A 36 -6.20 -16.78 5.19
C CYS A 36 -6.84 -17.70 6.25
N GLY A 37 -7.73 -17.19 7.11
CA GLY A 37 -8.42 -18.02 8.12
C GLY A 37 -7.55 -18.35 9.35
N PRO A 38 -8.10 -19.09 10.34
CA PRO A 38 -7.52 -19.20 11.68
C PRO A 38 -6.12 -19.89 11.70
N PRO A 39 -5.27 -19.52 12.68
CA PRO A 39 -3.79 -19.70 12.69
C PRO A 39 -3.28 -21.14 12.90
N ALA A 40 -3.98 -22.17 12.43
CA ALA A 40 -3.54 -23.56 12.59
C ALA A 40 -2.50 -24.01 11.53
N ALA A 41 -2.27 -23.21 10.48
CA ALA A 41 -1.18 -23.42 9.54
C ALA A 41 0.05 -22.61 9.98
N PRO A 42 1.30 -23.09 9.75
CA PRO A 42 2.49 -22.28 9.95
C PRO A 42 2.33 -20.93 9.24
N ALA A 43 2.59 -19.85 9.97
CA ALA A 43 2.16 -18.47 9.70
C ALA A 43 1.84 -18.12 8.23
N GLY A 44 0.59 -17.70 7.97
CA GLY A 44 0.26 -16.77 6.88
C GLY A 44 0.13 -17.32 5.45
N THR A 45 -0.15 -18.61 5.27
CA THR A 45 -0.34 -19.17 3.92
C THR A 45 -1.80 -19.01 3.45
N CYS A 46 -2.03 -18.23 2.39
CA CYS A 46 -3.31 -18.07 1.71
C CYS A 46 -3.30 -18.86 0.39
N THR A 47 -4.15 -19.87 0.27
CA THR A 47 -4.37 -20.56 -1.01
C THR A 47 -5.34 -19.76 -1.87
N VAL A 48 -4.88 -19.29 -3.04
CA VAL A 48 -5.69 -18.48 -3.94
C VAL A 48 -5.63 -19.06 -5.35
N THR A 49 -6.76 -19.58 -5.80
CA THR A 49 -6.92 -19.99 -7.20
C THR A 49 -7.17 -18.75 -8.05
N GLY A 50 -6.20 -18.37 -8.91
CA GLY A 50 -6.37 -17.26 -9.85
C GLY A 50 -6.19 -17.67 -11.33
N PRO A 51 -6.48 -16.77 -12.28
CA PRO A 51 -6.45 -17.06 -13.71
C PRO A 51 -5.05 -17.37 -14.28
N HIS A 52 -5.06 -17.81 -15.54
CA HIS A 52 -4.14 -18.78 -16.13
C HIS A 52 -2.95 -18.21 -16.92
N ASN A 53 -2.77 -16.88 -17.01
CA ASN A 53 -2.01 -16.31 -18.12
C ASN A 53 -1.52 -14.87 -17.89
N GLY A 54 -0.27 -14.75 -17.42
CA GLY A 54 0.45 -13.47 -17.32
C GLY A 54 0.97 -13.17 -15.92
N ASN A 55 1.19 -11.89 -15.61
CA ASN A 55 1.56 -11.39 -14.29
C ASN A 55 0.33 -11.24 -13.36
N ASP A 56 -0.56 -12.22 -13.41
CA ASP A 56 -1.94 -12.15 -12.92
C ASP A 56 -2.04 -12.10 -11.40
N SER A 57 -0.95 -12.49 -10.73
CA SER A 57 -0.83 -12.48 -9.28
C SER A 57 -0.91 -11.07 -8.71
N GLU A 58 -0.45 -10.04 -9.42
CA GLU A 58 -0.56 -8.65 -8.94
C GLU A 58 -2.02 -8.19 -8.84
N ALA A 59 -2.82 -8.45 -9.88
CA ALA A 59 -4.24 -8.10 -9.88
C ALA A 59 -5.03 -8.91 -8.85
N ALA A 60 -4.67 -10.18 -8.66
CA ALA A 60 -5.25 -11.02 -7.61
C ALA A 60 -4.88 -10.51 -6.21
N LEU A 61 -3.59 -10.19 -5.97
CA LEU A 61 -3.11 -9.61 -4.71
C LEU A 61 -3.85 -8.32 -4.39
N LEU A 62 -4.02 -7.41 -5.35
CA LEU A 62 -4.82 -6.19 -5.15
C LEU A 62 -6.27 -6.50 -4.76
N THR A 63 -6.89 -7.48 -5.43
CA THR A 63 -8.27 -7.87 -5.15
C THR A 63 -8.44 -8.48 -3.76
N ILE A 64 -7.46 -9.28 -3.32
CA ILE A 64 -7.51 -10.04 -2.06
C ILE A 64 -7.08 -9.21 -0.88
N LEU A 65 -5.97 -8.48 -1.02
CA LEU A 65 -5.37 -7.69 0.05
C LEU A 65 -5.99 -6.30 0.15
N GLY A 66 -6.67 -5.83 -0.91
CA GLY A 66 -7.23 -4.47 -0.97
C GLY A 66 -6.17 -3.38 -1.03
N VAL A 67 -4.90 -3.75 -1.24
CA VAL A 67 -3.76 -2.83 -1.27
C VAL A 67 -2.93 -3.06 -2.54
N PRO A 68 -2.43 -1.97 -3.16
CA PRO A 68 -1.56 -2.09 -4.31
C PRO A 68 -0.21 -2.70 -3.89
N VAL A 69 0.28 -3.63 -4.68
CA VAL A 69 1.58 -4.27 -4.50
C VAL A 69 2.49 -3.92 -5.69
N THR A 70 3.79 -4.11 -5.54
CA THR A 70 4.76 -3.98 -6.64
C THR A 70 5.64 -5.21 -6.66
N GLU A 71 5.80 -5.78 -7.85
CA GLU A 71 6.74 -6.87 -8.08
C GLU A 71 8.17 -6.38 -7.84
N ILE A 72 8.88 -7.08 -6.98
CA ILE A 72 10.30 -6.86 -6.72
C ILE A 72 11.14 -7.74 -7.65
N PHE A 73 10.77 -9.01 -7.76
CA PHE A 73 11.54 -9.99 -8.51
C PHE A 73 10.68 -11.19 -8.88
N LYS A 74 10.98 -11.80 -10.03
CA LYS A 74 10.41 -13.06 -10.48
C LYS A 74 11.54 -14.03 -10.83
N SER A 75 11.51 -15.21 -10.21
CA SER A 75 12.43 -16.32 -10.48
C SER A 75 11.81 -17.29 -11.49
N ASP A 76 12.24 -17.23 -12.75
CA ASP A 76 11.73 -18.01 -13.89
C ASP A 76 12.89 -18.43 -14.83
N PRO A 77 13.36 -19.70 -14.81
CA PRO A 77 12.83 -20.82 -14.03
C PRO A 77 13.07 -20.65 -12.52
N PRO A 78 12.33 -21.40 -11.68
CA PRO A 78 12.50 -21.34 -10.23
C PRO A 78 13.93 -21.75 -9.84
N GLY A 79 14.51 -21.03 -8.87
CA GLY A 79 15.91 -21.19 -8.47
C GLY A 79 16.89 -20.28 -9.22
N SER A 80 16.37 -19.38 -10.06
CA SER A 80 17.15 -18.27 -10.60
C SER A 80 17.25 -17.14 -9.59
N ASP A 81 18.48 -16.66 -9.36
CA ASP A 81 18.77 -15.52 -8.51
C ASP A 81 18.68 -14.22 -9.30
N GLY A 82 18.29 -13.13 -8.64
CA GLY A 82 18.24 -11.82 -9.28
C GLY A 82 17.74 -10.72 -8.36
N ASN A 83 18.05 -9.47 -8.71
CA ASN A 83 17.67 -8.28 -7.94
C ASN A 83 18.01 -8.31 -6.44
N GLY A 84 19.05 -9.06 -6.04
CA GLY A 84 19.44 -9.24 -4.63
C GLY A 84 18.62 -10.29 -3.87
N VAL A 85 17.80 -11.07 -4.57
CA VAL A 85 17.04 -12.21 -4.04
C VAL A 85 17.71 -13.50 -4.53
N THR A 86 18.00 -14.39 -3.60
CA THR A 86 18.43 -15.76 -3.84
C THR A 86 17.24 -16.70 -3.65
N VAL A 87 17.04 -17.62 -4.58
CA VAL A 87 15.95 -18.61 -4.53
C VAL A 87 16.54 -20.01 -4.63
N THR A 88 16.16 -20.88 -3.72
CA THR A 88 16.49 -22.30 -3.79
C THR A 88 15.23 -23.12 -4.07
N VAL A 89 15.43 -24.26 -4.70
CA VAL A 89 14.39 -25.23 -5.04
C VAL A 89 14.83 -26.59 -4.54
N ASP A 90 13.96 -27.26 -3.79
CA ASP A 90 14.16 -28.62 -3.34
C ASP A 90 14.02 -29.58 -4.54
N GLY A 91 14.60 -30.78 -4.43
CA GLY A 91 14.72 -31.71 -5.57
C GLY A 91 13.40 -32.20 -6.18
N ASP A 92 12.28 -32.02 -5.48
CA ASP A 92 10.93 -32.37 -5.94
C ASP A 92 10.20 -31.23 -6.67
N MET A 93 10.78 -30.02 -6.72
CA MET A 93 10.16 -28.82 -7.30
C MET A 93 8.83 -28.42 -6.63
N LEU A 94 8.62 -28.80 -5.36
CA LEU A 94 7.40 -28.50 -4.61
C LEU A 94 7.63 -27.48 -3.48
N SER A 95 8.88 -27.28 -3.08
CA SER A 95 9.27 -26.32 -2.05
C SER A 95 10.67 -25.79 -2.26
N GLY A 96 11.03 -24.81 -1.43
CA GLY A 96 12.38 -24.33 -1.32
C GLY A 96 12.47 -23.13 -0.40
N THR A 97 13.59 -22.44 -0.47
CA THR A 97 13.85 -21.26 0.36
C THR A 97 14.09 -20.03 -0.49
N TRP A 98 13.99 -18.86 0.13
CA TRP A 98 14.43 -17.61 -0.46
C TRP A 98 15.16 -16.77 0.57
N ALA A 99 16.07 -15.92 0.11
CA ALA A 99 16.77 -14.94 0.93
C ALA A 99 16.96 -13.64 0.15
N SER A 100 16.76 -12.50 0.79
CA SER A 100 16.84 -11.18 0.16
C SER A 100 17.60 -10.20 1.04
N PRO A 101 18.94 -10.30 1.09
CA PRO A 101 19.74 -9.42 1.94
C PRO A 101 19.52 -7.95 1.57
N GLY A 102 18.99 -7.17 2.51
CA GLY A 102 18.79 -5.73 2.33
C GLY A 102 17.50 -5.33 1.62
N LYS A 103 16.61 -6.27 1.27
CA LYS A 103 15.25 -5.96 0.82
C LYS A 103 14.24 -6.83 1.54
N ALA A 104 13.38 -6.18 2.30
CA ALA A 104 12.22 -6.81 2.89
C ALA A 104 11.29 -7.32 1.78
N ILE A 105 10.72 -8.50 1.97
CA ILE A 105 9.67 -9.07 1.12
C ILE A 105 8.40 -9.16 1.94
N ASP A 106 7.30 -8.64 1.40
CA ASP A 106 6.01 -8.68 2.07
C ASP A 106 5.21 -9.93 1.69
N TYR A 107 5.23 -10.29 0.41
CA TYR A 107 4.49 -11.42 -0.11
C TYR A 107 5.35 -12.26 -1.06
N VAL A 108 5.17 -13.57 -0.97
CA VAL A 108 5.75 -14.54 -1.90
C VAL A 108 4.63 -15.27 -2.60
N VAL A 109 4.69 -15.33 -3.92
CA VAL A 109 3.72 -16.04 -4.75
C VAL A 109 4.39 -17.21 -5.44
N ALA A 110 3.99 -18.43 -5.07
CA ALA A 110 4.44 -19.65 -5.71
C ALA A 110 3.41 -20.09 -6.76
N LYS A 111 3.72 -20.01 -8.06
CA LYS A 111 2.80 -20.40 -9.14
C LYS A 111 3.13 -21.78 -9.67
N ALA A 112 2.12 -22.66 -9.72
CA ALA A 112 2.24 -24.01 -10.25
C ALA A 112 1.03 -24.36 -11.11
N GLY A 113 1.26 -24.46 -12.43
CA GLY A 113 0.20 -24.62 -13.42
C GLY A 113 -0.79 -23.43 -13.45
N PRO A 114 -2.12 -23.68 -13.36
CA PRO A 114 -3.12 -22.61 -13.25
C PRO A 114 -2.97 -21.77 -11.98
N ASN A 115 -2.66 -22.44 -10.88
CA ASN A 115 -2.92 -21.95 -9.54
C ASN A 115 -1.67 -21.33 -8.93
N PHE A 116 -1.86 -20.55 -7.86
CA PHE A 116 -0.74 -20.03 -7.09
C PHE A 116 -1.07 -19.97 -5.59
N LEU A 117 -0.04 -19.99 -4.76
CA LEU A 117 -0.15 -19.73 -3.32
C LEU A 117 0.41 -18.37 -3.02
N ILE A 118 -0.29 -17.61 -2.19
CA ILE A 118 0.21 -16.36 -1.63
C ILE A 118 0.62 -16.65 -0.19
N GLN A 119 1.87 -16.35 0.13
CA GLN A 119 2.40 -16.42 1.48
C GLN A 119 2.66 -15.00 1.96
N ASN A 120 2.03 -14.63 3.07
CA ASN A 120 2.24 -13.34 3.71
C ASN A 120 3.37 -13.46 4.73
N TYR A 121 4.40 -12.61 4.56
CA TYR A 121 5.55 -12.52 5.44
C TYR A 121 5.55 -11.25 6.29
N VAL A 122 4.56 -10.37 6.11
CA VAL A 122 4.28 -9.24 7.00
C VAL A 122 3.18 -9.64 7.96
N ASP A 123 3.56 -10.00 9.18
CA ASP A 123 2.65 -9.93 10.31
C ASP A 123 3.11 -8.79 11.23
N ALA A 124 2.15 -8.14 11.90
CA ALA A 124 2.36 -7.07 12.87
C ALA A 124 3.34 -7.45 14.00
N SER A 125 3.58 -8.75 14.20
CA SER A 125 4.51 -9.30 15.18
C SER A 125 5.93 -9.57 14.65
N ASN A 126 6.12 -9.74 13.34
CA ASN A 126 7.34 -10.33 12.77
C ASN A 126 8.23 -9.34 12.00
N GLY A 127 7.76 -8.11 11.76
CA GLY A 127 8.54 -7.11 11.03
C GLY A 127 8.84 -7.53 9.58
N PRO A 128 9.75 -6.82 8.88
CA PRO A 128 10.12 -7.16 7.51
C PRO A 128 10.83 -8.51 7.44
N ALA A 129 10.38 -9.41 6.56
CA ALA A 129 11.06 -10.68 6.31
C ALA A 129 12.16 -10.53 5.25
N PHE A 130 13.32 -11.12 5.53
CA PHE A 130 14.48 -11.14 4.61
C PHE A 130 14.83 -12.55 4.15
N ASN A 131 14.13 -13.57 4.64
CA ASN A 131 14.24 -14.94 4.21
C ASN A 131 12.94 -15.68 4.56
N GLY A 132 12.72 -16.83 3.91
CA GLY A 132 11.54 -17.63 4.17
C GLY A 132 11.52 -18.94 3.37
N LEU A 133 10.41 -19.66 3.50
CA LEU A 133 10.17 -20.95 2.86
C LEU A 133 8.99 -20.83 1.91
N TRP A 134 9.17 -21.12 0.64
CA TRP A 134 8.04 -21.19 -0.29
C TRP A 134 7.64 -22.65 -0.51
N SER A 135 6.37 -22.88 -0.87
CA SER A 135 5.88 -24.21 -1.22
C SER A 135 4.68 -24.10 -2.15
N THR A 136 4.42 -25.15 -2.93
CA THR A 136 3.18 -25.38 -3.68
C THR A 136 2.20 -26.27 -2.90
N PHE A 137 2.48 -26.61 -1.64
CA PHE A 137 1.64 -27.49 -0.83
C PHE A 137 0.25 -26.91 -0.64
N GLY A 138 -0.78 -27.68 -1.00
CA GLY A 138 -2.17 -27.24 -1.02
C GLY A 138 -2.63 -26.70 -2.37
N LEU A 139 -1.75 -26.56 -3.36
CA LEU A 139 -2.16 -26.47 -4.76
C LEU A 139 -2.47 -27.85 -5.29
N THR A 140 -3.69 -28.01 -5.79
CA THR A 140 -4.10 -29.22 -6.49
C THR A 140 -4.60 -28.88 -7.87
N VAL A 141 -4.29 -29.73 -8.85
CA VAL A 141 -4.79 -29.64 -10.21
C VAL A 141 -5.42 -30.97 -10.63
N GLY A 142 -6.50 -30.89 -11.40
CA GLY A 142 -7.22 -32.05 -11.93
C GLY A 142 -7.98 -32.86 -10.87
N GLN A 143 -8.45 -34.04 -11.26
CA GLN A 143 -9.38 -34.86 -10.45
C GLN A 143 -8.71 -35.74 -9.37
N GLN A 144 -7.38 -35.72 -9.26
CA GLN A 144 -6.63 -36.61 -8.35
C GLN A 144 -5.85 -35.88 -7.26
N ASN A 145 -6.14 -34.59 -7.02
CA ASN A 145 -5.35 -33.77 -6.10
C ASN A 145 -3.85 -33.77 -6.43
N ASN A 146 -3.50 -33.83 -7.73
CA ASN A 146 -2.10 -33.84 -8.11
C ASN A 146 -1.49 -32.48 -7.76
N GLN A 147 -0.40 -32.48 -7.01
CA GLN A 147 0.32 -31.26 -6.69
C GLN A 147 1.22 -30.90 -7.87
N PRO A 148 1.01 -29.75 -8.53
CA PRO A 148 1.81 -29.37 -9.68
C PRO A 148 3.21 -28.89 -9.26
N ASP A 149 4.20 -29.18 -10.11
CA ASP A 149 5.56 -28.64 -10.00
C ASP A 149 5.54 -27.11 -10.12
N ILE A 150 6.45 -26.45 -9.39
CA ILE A 150 6.61 -25.00 -9.42
C ILE A 150 7.02 -24.52 -10.82
N SER A 151 6.33 -23.49 -11.32
CA SER A 151 6.67 -22.83 -12.59
C SER A 151 7.52 -21.58 -12.40
N HIS A 152 7.26 -20.80 -11.35
CA HIS A 152 8.07 -19.66 -10.92
C HIS A 152 7.62 -19.19 -9.53
N VAL A 153 8.50 -18.41 -8.90
CA VAL A 153 8.21 -17.71 -7.64
C VAL A 153 8.34 -16.20 -7.89
N THR A 154 7.33 -15.44 -7.48
CA THR A 154 7.31 -13.98 -7.60
C THR A 154 7.25 -13.33 -6.22
N PHE A 155 8.03 -12.26 -6.03
CA PHE A 155 8.19 -11.55 -4.78
C PHE A 155 7.57 -10.16 -4.91
N TYR A 156 6.74 -9.79 -3.95
CA TYR A 156 6.02 -8.51 -3.96
C TYR A 156 6.20 -7.77 -2.64
N ASN A 157 6.19 -6.44 -2.74
CA ASN A 157 6.01 -5.56 -1.58
C ASN A 157 4.71 -4.79 -1.70
N GLN A 158 4.08 -4.53 -0.56
CA GLN A 158 3.01 -3.57 -0.47
C GLN A 158 3.55 -2.19 -0.85
N THR A 159 2.88 -1.52 -1.77
CA THR A 159 3.17 -0.10 -2.00
C THR A 159 2.52 0.71 -0.90
N ALA A 160 3.35 1.46 -0.17
CA ALA A 160 2.82 2.47 0.73
C ALA A 160 1.95 3.43 -0.11
N PRO A 161 0.71 3.75 0.32
CA PRO A 161 -0.06 4.80 -0.31
C PRO A 161 0.80 6.06 -0.37
N VAL A 162 1.15 6.51 -1.58
CA VAL A 162 1.88 7.76 -1.73
C VAL A 162 0.96 8.85 -1.19
N PRO A 163 1.38 9.60 -0.14
CA PRO A 163 0.56 10.68 0.37
C PRO A 163 0.25 11.60 -0.80
N ILE A 164 -1.05 11.83 -1.06
CA ILE A 164 -1.45 12.80 -2.07
C ILE A 164 -0.70 14.08 -1.74
N PRO A 165 0.16 14.59 -2.63
CA PRO A 165 1.01 15.72 -2.29
C PRO A 165 0.12 16.81 -1.74
N GLY A 166 0.50 17.38 -0.58
CA GLY A 166 -0.23 18.48 0.03
C GLY A 166 -0.51 19.61 -0.97
N ALA A 167 0.25 19.67 -2.08
CA ALA A 167 -0.05 20.42 -3.28
C ALA A 167 -1.51 20.35 -3.74
N ILE A 168 -2.21 19.22 -3.80
CA ILE A 168 -3.63 19.22 -4.25
C ILE A 168 -4.50 20.00 -3.25
N LEU A 169 -4.28 19.80 -1.95
CA LEU A 169 -4.95 20.56 -0.90
C LEU A 169 -4.57 22.05 -0.92
N LEU A 170 -3.30 22.36 -1.18
CA LEU A 170 -2.74 23.71 -1.17
C LEU A 170 -3.13 24.49 -2.43
N PHE A 171 -3.12 23.85 -3.60
CA PHE A 171 -3.66 24.39 -4.84
C PHE A 171 -5.19 24.51 -4.77
N GLY A 172 -5.89 23.51 -4.22
CA GLY A 172 -7.34 23.56 -4.06
C GLY A 172 -7.78 24.71 -3.16
N SER A 173 -7.18 24.82 -1.97
CA SER A 173 -7.48 25.91 -1.03
C SER A 173 -6.99 27.27 -1.54
N GLY A 174 -5.81 27.34 -2.17
CA GLY A 174 -5.27 28.54 -2.76
C GLY A 174 -6.14 29.10 -3.89
N LEU A 175 -6.66 28.23 -4.77
CA LEU A 175 -7.53 28.62 -5.87
C LEU A 175 -8.87 29.17 -5.37
N ILE A 176 -9.46 28.53 -4.35
CA ILE A 176 -10.69 29.03 -3.71
C ILE A 176 -10.45 30.41 -3.09
N GLY A 177 -9.30 30.61 -2.43
CA GLY A 177 -8.90 31.90 -1.88
C GLY A 177 -8.77 32.99 -2.95
N LEU A 178 -8.11 32.67 -4.08
CA LEU A 178 -7.94 33.58 -5.22
C LEU A 178 -9.27 33.98 -5.86
N ILE A 179 -10.20 33.03 -6.04
CA ILE A 179 -11.56 33.31 -6.54
C ILE A 179 -12.30 34.26 -5.59
N GLY A 180 -12.15 34.06 -4.27
CA GLY A 180 -12.74 34.94 -3.26
C GLY A 180 -12.22 36.38 -3.34
N ILE A 181 -10.91 36.57 -3.56
CA ILE A 181 -10.29 37.90 -3.71
C ILE A 181 -10.72 38.56 -5.02
N ALA A 182 -10.74 37.81 -6.13
CA ALA A 182 -11.10 38.34 -7.45
C ALA A 182 -12.52 38.92 -7.48
N ARG A 183 -13.48 38.29 -6.77
CA ARG A 183 -14.88 38.76 -6.71
C ARG A 183 -15.05 40.09 -5.96
N ARG A 184 -14.17 40.46 -5.03
CA ARG A 184 -14.28 41.72 -4.27
C ARG A 184 -13.89 42.95 -5.09
N LYS A 185 -13.04 42.81 -6.12
CA LYS A 185 -12.59 43.96 -6.93
C LYS A 185 -13.64 44.51 -7.89
N GLY A 186 -14.70 43.77 -8.19
CA GLY A 186 -15.77 44.22 -9.10
C GLY A 186 -16.76 45.23 -8.52
N PHE A 187 -16.68 45.56 -7.22
CA PHE A 187 -17.71 46.36 -6.54
C PHE A 187 -17.36 47.83 -6.27
N ILE A 188 -16.19 48.32 -6.72
CA ILE A 188 -15.88 49.75 -6.64
C ILE A 188 -16.40 50.43 -7.90
N GLN A 189 -17.68 50.84 -7.87
CA GLN A 189 -18.20 51.81 -8.83
C GLN A 189 -17.66 53.19 -8.48
N THR A 190 -16.86 53.76 -9.37
CA THR A 190 -16.46 55.17 -9.37
C THR A 190 -17.67 56.03 -9.72
N ASN A 191 -18.08 56.90 -8.80
CA ASN A 191 -18.94 58.07 -9.06
C ASN A 191 -18.09 59.21 -9.63
#